data_AF-A0A928FLT3-F1
#
_entry.id   AF-A0A928FLT3-F1
#
_cell.length_a   1.000
_cell.length_b   1.000
_cell.length_c   1.000
_cell.angle_alpha   90.00
_cell.angle_beta   90.00
_cell.angle_gamma   90.00
#
_symmetry.space_group_name_H-M   'P 1'
#
loop_
_entity.id
_entity.type
_entity.pdbx_description
1 polymer ?
#
loop_
_entity_poly.entity_id
_entity_poly.type
_entity_poly.pdbx_seq_one_letter_code
_entity_poly.pdbx_strand_id
1 'polypeptide(L)'
;MRNILLLLSNTVSLYLMILFVFLMLRAIMSFFISETPSKPSLFIYSVTEPVVFPVRSFLMKFELFQSIPIDFSIMITALIINVLLFFV
;
A
#
# COMPACT_ATOMS: atom_id res chain seq x y z
N MET A 1 27.64 -15.48 5.89
CA MET A 1 26.84 -14.99 4.75
C MET A 1 25.39 -15.47 4.78
N ARG A 2 25.09 -16.79 4.79
CA ARG A 2 23.71 -17.31 4.81
C ARG A 2 22.81 -16.71 5.91
N ASN A 3 23.30 -16.62 7.15
CA ASN A 3 22.51 -16.09 8.27
C ASN A 3 22.17 -14.59 8.11
N ILE A 4 23.06 -13.82 7.47
CA ILE A 4 22.83 -12.39 7.20
C ILE A 4 21.75 -12.24 6.13
N LEU A 5 21.81 -13.06 5.07
CA LEU A 5 20.77 -13.07 4.02
C LEU A 5 19.39 -13.43 4.57
N LEU A 6 19.31 -14.42 5.46
CA LEU A 6 18.05 -14.79 6.12
C LEU A 6 17.51 -13.68 7.01
N LEU A 7 18.38 -12.99 7.76
CA LEU A 7 17.97 -11.87 8.60
C LEU A 7 17.45 -10.71 7.77
N LEU A 8 18.09 -10.41 6.64
CA LEU A 8 17.65 -9.38 5.70
C LEU A 8 16.31 -9.74 5.05
N SER A 9 16.17 -10.96 4.50
CA SER A 9 14.89 -11.43 3.92
C SER A 9 13.76 -11.34 4.95
N ASN A 10 13.95 -11.88 6.16
CA ASN A 10 12.93 -11.80 7.22
C ASN A 10 12.55 -10.36 7.59
N THR A 11 13.54 -9.44 7.62
CA THR A 11 13.27 -8.02 7.92
C THR A 11 12.44 -7.37 6.81
N VAL A 12 12.77 -7.66 5.55
CA VAL A 12 12.01 -7.16 4.40
C VAL A 12 10.60 -7.76 4.38
N SER A 13 10.45 -9.07 4.62
CA SER A 13 9.15 -9.73 4.68
C SER A 13 8.27 -9.14 5.80
N LEU A 14 8.82 -8.91 6.99
CA LEU A 14 8.10 -8.25 8.08
C LEU A 14 7.66 -6.84 7.70
N TYR A 15 8.54 -6.04 7.08
CA TYR A 15 8.20 -4.70 6.62
C TYR A 15 7.07 -4.72 5.59
N LEU A 16 7.15 -5.61 4.59
CA LEU A 16 6.13 -5.76 3.55
C LEU A 16 4.79 -6.25 4.13
N MET A 17 4.80 -7.16 5.10
CA MET A 17 3.58 -7.59 5.80
C MET A 17 2.91 -6.42 6.55
N ILE A 18 3.69 -5.61 7.27
CA ILE A 18 3.16 -4.44 7.98
C ILE A 18 2.56 -3.43 6.99
N LEU A 19 3.26 -3.15 5.88
CA LEU A 19 2.72 -2.29 4.82
C LEU A 19 1.43 -2.85 4.23
N PHE A 20 1.36 -4.15 3.95
CA PHE A 20 0.16 -4.79 3.43
C PHE A 20 -1.02 -4.61 4.38
N VAL A 21 -0.81 -4.81 5.69
CA VAL A 21 -1.84 -4.56 6.70
C VAL A 21 -2.29 -3.10 6.69
N PHE A 22 -1.37 -2.13 6.59
CA PHE A 22 -1.75 -0.72 6.49
C PHE A 22 -2.52 -0.39 5.20
N LEU A 23 -2.20 -1.01 4.07
CA LEU A 23 -2.98 -0.86 2.84
C LEU A 23 -4.39 -1.42 2.99
N MET A 24 -4.56 -2.56 3.65
CA MET A 24 -5.89 -3.12 3.96
C MET A 24 -6.67 -2.18 4.87
N LEU A 25 -6.04 -1.63 5.91
CA LEU A 25 -6.67 -0.63 6.78
C LEU A 25 -7.07 0.62 5.99
N ARG A 26 -6.21 1.11 5.09
CA ARG A 26 -6.52 2.26 4.21
C ARG A 26 -7.69 1.96 3.27
N ALA A 27 -7.75 0.76 2.70
CA ALA A 27 -8.85 0.32 1.86
C ALA A 27 -10.16 0.26 2.66
N ILE A 28 -10.14 -0.29 3.87
CA ILE A 28 -11.30 -0.31 4.78
C ILE A 28 -11.73 1.13 5.11
N MET A 29 -10.79 2.01 5.47
CA MET A 29 -11.05 3.42 5.78
C MET A 29 -11.67 4.19 4.61
N SER A 30 -11.37 3.82 3.35
CA SER A 30 -11.96 4.48 2.18
C SER A 30 -13.47 4.29 2.07
N PHE A 31 -14.03 3.23 2.67
CA PHE A 31 -15.49 3.04 2.77
C PHE A 31 -16.13 3.95 3.81
N PHE A 32 -15.38 4.36 4.83
CA PHE A 32 -15.85 5.25 5.88
C PHE A 32 -15.55 6.70 5.48
N ILE A 33 -16.37 7.24 4.58
CA ILE A 33 -16.35 8.66 4.20
C ILE A 33 -16.55 9.50 5.46
N SER A 34 -15.45 10.09 5.93
CA SER A 34 -15.42 11.00 7.08
C SER A 34 -14.91 12.34 6.57
N GLU A 35 -15.69 13.41 6.74
CA GLU A 35 -15.32 14.74 6.25
C GLU A 35 -14.06 15.31 6.92
N THR A 36 -13.72 14.79 8.11
CA THR A 36 -12.47 15.13 8.81
C THR A 36 -11.64 13.87 9.03
N PRO A 37 -10.40 13.80 8.49
CA PRO A 37 -9.56 12.65 8.72
C PRO A 37 -9.10 12.66 10.18
N SER A 38 -9.39 11.56 10.88
CA SER A 38 -8.88 11.30 12.22
C SER A 38 -7.34 11.25 12.25
N LYS A 39 -6.72 11.47 13.42
CA LYS A 39 -5.26 11.34 13.57
C LYS A 39 -4.73 9.95 13.15
N PRO A 40 -5.38 8.82 13.52
CA PRO A 40 -4.97 7.50 13.05
C PRO A 40 -5.08 7.32 11.53
N SER A 41 -6.12 7.86 10.89
CA SER A 41 -6.22 7.79 9.43
C SER A 41 -5.11 8.59 8.75
N LEU A 42 -4.80 9.81 9.22
CA LEU A 42 -3.68 10.59 8.66
C LEU A 42 -2.35 9.83 8.74
N PHE A 43 -2.11 9.14 9.85
CA PHE A 43 -0.92 8.31 10.02
C PHE A 43 -0.86 7.19 8.99
N ILE A 44 -1.93 6.39 8.85
CA ILE A 44 -1.97 5.28 7.88
C ILE A 44 -1.81 5.78 6.45
N TYR A 45 -2.45 6.90 6.10
CA TYR A 45 -2.28 7.53 4.79
C TYR A 45 -0.82 7.93 4.59
N SER A 46 -0.20 8.60 5.55
CA SER A 46 1.20 9.05 5.46
C SER A 46 2.20 7.88 5.33
N VAL A 47 1.98 6.77 6.02
CA VAL A 47 2.83 5.58 5.95
C VAL A 47 2.71 4.87 4.61
N THR A 48 1.50 4.80 4.06
CA THR A 48 1.23 4.07 2.81
C THR A 48 1.48 4.90 1.56
N GLU A 49 1.41 6.23 1.65
CA GLU A 49 1.49 7.13 0.50
C GLU A 49 2.77 6.99 -0.33
N PRO A 50 3.99 6.87 0.25
CA PRO A 50 5.21 6.70 -0.54
C PRO A 50 5.20 5.47 -1.46
N VAL A 51 4.46 4.43 -1.08
CA VAL A 51 4.37 3.16 -1.82
C VAL A 51 3.21 3.19 -2.82
N VAL A 52 2.11 3.85 -2.47
CA VAL A 52 0.92 3.97 -3.33
C VAL A 52 1.09 5.05 -4.41
N PHE A 53 1.73 6.17 -4.08
CA PHE A 53 1.93 7.30 -4.99
C PHE A 53 2.55 6.94 -6.35
N PRO A 54 3.62 6.12 -6.46
CA PRO A 54 4.17 5.76 -7.76
C PRO A 54 3.16 4.98 -8.61
N VAL A 55 2.40 4.06 -8.00
CA VAL A 55 1.34 3.31 -8.67
C VAL A 55 0.22 4.25 -9.11
N ARG A 56 -0.21 5.17 -8.24
CA ARG A 56 -1.23 6.17 -8.56
C ARG A 56 -0.80 7.08 -9.70
N SER A 57 0.42 7.59 -9.65
CA SER A 57 1.00 8.44 -10.69
C SER A 57 1.12 7.72 -12.03
N PHE A 58 1.35 6.41 -12.01
CA PHE A 58 1.34 5.59 -13.22
C PHE A 58 -0.07 5.41 -13.77
N LEU A 59 -1.05 5.07 -12.92
CA LEU A 59 -2.44 4.84 -13.34
C LEU A 59 -3.14 6.09 -13.83
N MET A 60 -2.84 7.26 -13.25
CA MET A 60 -3.39 8.54 -13.70
C MET A 60 -2.99 8.91 -15.14
N LYS A 61 -2.02 8.22 -15.75
CA LYS A 61 -1.70 8.40 -17.17
C LYS A 61 -2.75 7.80 -18.12
N PHE A 62 -3.64 6.95 -17.63
CA PHE A 62 -4.70 6.33 -18.42
C PHE A 62 -6.05 6.95 -18.07
N GLU A 63 -6.77 7.43 -19.09
CA GLU A 63 -8.08 8.10 -18.94
C GLU A 63 -9.10 7.23 -18.19
N LEU A 64 -9.01 5.90 -18.36
CA LEU A 64 -9.90 4.92 -17.72
C LEU A 64 -9.89 5.01 -16.19
N PHE A 65 -8.74 5.28 -15.58
CA PHE A 65 -8.62 5.36 -14.11
C PHE A 65 -8.88 6.76 -13.55
N GLN A 66 -9.01 7.78 -14.40
CA GLN A 66 -9.32 9.15 -13.96
C GLN A 66 -10.83 9.33 -13.70
N SER A 67 -11.67 8.61 -14.42
CA SER A 67 -13.13 8.75 -14.36
C SER A 67 -13.81 7.92 -13.26
N ILE A 68 -13.07 7.07 -12.53
CA ILE A 68 -13.65 6.14 -11.56
C ILE A 68 -13.48 6.70 -10.14
N PRO A 69 -14.53 6.77 -9.31
CA PRO A 69 -14.44 7.29 -7.93
C PRO A 69 -13.66 6.38 -6.97
N ILE A 70 -13.21 5.21 -7.41
CA ILE A 70 -12.48 4.23 -6.61
C ILE A 70 -10.98 4.36 -6.89
N ASP A 71 -10.18 4.49 -5.82
CA ASP A 71 -8.72 4.53 -5.93
C ASP A 71 -8.13 3.11 -6.14
N PHE A 72 -8.10 2.67 -7.40
CA PHE A 72 -7.49 1.40 -7.82
C PHE A 72 -6.00 1.29 -7.47
N SER A 73 -5.33 2.42 -7.24
CA SER A 73 -3.91 2.43 -6.89
C SER A 73 -3.63 1.66 -5.61
N ILE A 74 -4.54 1.73 -4.62
CA ILE A 74 -4.40 0.99 -3.36
C ILE A 74 -4.47 -0.52 -3.61
N MET A 75 -5.44 -0.97 -4.41
CA MET A 75 -5.62 -2.40 -4.74
C MET A 75 -4.41 -2.95 -5.51
N ILE A 76 -3.95 -2.20 -6.52
CA ILE A 76 -2.80 -2.60 -7.34
C ILE A 76 -1.52 -2.62 -6.49
N THR A 77 -1.33 -1.62 -5.61
CA THR A 77 -0.18 -1.59 -4.69
C THR A 77 -0.20 -2.80 -3.75
N ALA A 78 -1.37 -3.17 -3.20
CA ALA A 78 -1.50 -4.34 -2.34
C ALA A 78 -1.19 -5.66 -3.08
N LEU A 79 -1.62 -5.79 -4.34
CA LEU A 79 -1.27 -6.93 -5.19
C LEU A 79 0.24 -7.01 -5.43
N ILE A 80 0.89 -5.88 -5.75
CA ILE A 80 2.35 -5.83 -5.94
C ILE A 80 3.08 -6.27 -4.66
N ILE A 81 2.66 -5.79 -3.49
CA ILE A 81 3.26 -6.22 -2.21
C ILE A 81 3.07 -7.71 -1.98
N ASN A 82 1.90 -8.27 -2.29
CA ASN A 82 1.66 -9.71 -2.14
C ASN A 82 2.56 -10.54 -3.05
N VAL A 83 2.75 -10.11 -4.30
CA VAL A 83 3.69 -10.72 -5.24
C VAL A 83 5.12 -10.62 -4.71
N LEU A 84 5.54 -9.47 -4.17
CA LEU A 84 6.88 -9.33 -3.57
C LEU A 84 7.07 -10.25 -2.37
N LEU A 85 6.08 -10.36 -1.48
CA LEU A 85 6.11 -11.28 -0.34
C LEU A 85 6.27 -12.74 -0.74
N PHE A 86 5.76 -13.14 -1.90
CA PHE A 86 5.94 -14.50 -2.42
C PHE A 86 7.41 -14.79 -2.81
N PHE A 87 8.20 -13.76 -3.15
CA PHE A 87 9.57 -13.90 -3.63
C PHE A 87 10.67 -13.67 -2.56
N VAL A 88 10.33 -13.13 -1.40
CA VAL A 88 11.28 -12.77 -0.32
C VAL A 88 11.31 -13.83 0.77
#